data_AF-A0A8T4VUH5-F1
#
_entry.id   AF-A0A8T4VUH5-F1
#
_cell.length_a   1.000
_cell.length_b   1.000
_cell.length_c   1.000
_cell.angle_alpha   90.00
_cell.angle_beta   90.00
_cell.angle_gamma   90.00
#
_symmetry.space_group_name_H-M   'P 1'
#
loop_
_entity.id
_entity.type
_entity.pdbx_description
1 polymer ?
#
loop_
_entity_poly.entity_id
_entity_poly.type
_entity_poly.pdbx_seq_one_letter_code
_entity_poly.pdbx_strand_id
1 'polypeptide(L)'
;MCQPKHKIERKNSYHTEKKLSDVIKTGVDRDADIGLLGIPYDNGVKFSKGRPGARNAPDTIREQLNQYGTTFNIDYNTDISNLKIHDFGNIVTQEDDPKETYRRITKVLSEMVKHKIVPIVLGGSHDITYPAVTGVLHHYTPL
;
A
#
# COMPACT_ATOMS: atom_id res chain seq x y z
N MET A 1 -12.88 1.88 56.38
CA MET A 1 -12.52 0.78 55.46
C MET A 1 -12.39 1.34 54.06
N CYS A 2 -11.18 1.77 53.69
CA CYS A 2 -10.89 2.29 52.35
C CYS A 2 -10.24 1.16 51.56
N GLN A 3 -10.92 0.63 50.55
CA GLN A 3 -10.32 -0.39 49.69
C GLN A 3 -9.27 0.27 48.77
N PRO A 4 -8.09 -0.34 48.56
CA PRO A 4 -7.07 0.26 47.73
C PRO A 4 -7.49 0.22 46.26
N LYS A 5 -7.29 1.37 45.62
CA LYS A 5 -7.49 1.62 44.19
C LYS A 5 -6.78 0.54 43.35
N HIS A 6 -7.46 0.01 42.33
CA HIS A 6 -6.87 -0.83 41.30
C HIS A 6 -5.55 -0.22 40.83
N LYS A 7 -4.46 -0.94 41.11
CA LYS A 7 -3.13 -0.63 40.63
C LYS A 7 -3.16 -0.94 39.13
N ILE A 8 -3.28 0.10 38.30
CA ILE A 8 -3.05 -0.04 36.86
C ILE A 8 -1.57 -0.41 36.73
N GLU A 9 -1.29 -1.70 36.52
CA GLU A 9 0.03 -2.16 36.14
C GLU A 9 0.36 -1.55 34.78
N ARG A 10 1.12 -0.45 34.81
CA ARG A 10 1.85 0.00 33.63
C ARG A 10 2.88 -1.06 33.34
N LYS A 11 2.56 -1.99 32.43
CA LYS A 11 3.56 -2.85 31.82
C LYS A 11 4.56 -1.94 31.12
N ASN A 12 5.70 -1.72 31.76
CA ASN A 12 6.92 -1.26 31.11
C ASN A 12 7.28 -2.29 30.05
N SER A 13 6.76 -2.11 28.84
CA SER A 13 7.28 -2.76 27.66
C SER A 13 7.98 -1.68 26.88
N TYR A 14 9.30 -1.84 26.75
CA TYR A 14 10.14 -1.03 25.88
C TYR A 14 9.64 -1.27 24.44
N HIS A 15 8.57 -0.58 24.03
CA HIS A 15 8.22 -0.50 22.62
C HIS A 15 9.33 0.31 21.98
N THR A 16 10.26 -0.37 21.33
CA THR A 16 11.21 0.28 20.44
C THR A 16 10.41 1.11 19.45
N GLU A 17 10.59 2.43 19.48
CA GLU A 17 9.92 3.41 18.62
C GLU A 17 10.33 3.26 17.15
N LYS A 18 10.09 2.08 16.54
CA LYS A 18 10.30 1.90 15.11
C LYS A 18 9.32 2.80 14.38
N LYS A 19 9.84 3.64 13.50
CA LYS A 19 9.01 4.46 12.64
C LYS A 19 8.53 3.62 11.47
N LEU A 20 7.42 4.04 10.88
CA LEU A 20 6.92 3.39 9.67
C LEU A 20 7.96 3.38 8.54
N SER A 21 8.72 4.47 8.40
CA SER A 21 9.81 4.58 7.42
C SER A 21 10.93 3.56 7.62
N ASP A 22 11.13 3.05 8.84
CA ASP A 22 12.16 2.05 9.14
C ASP A 22 11.74 0.63 8.71
N VAL A 23 10.44 0.41 8.51
CA VAL A 23 9.85 -0.90 8.19
C VAL A 23 9.65 -1.08 6.68
N ILE A 24 9.38 0.02 5.97
CA ILE A 24 9.18 -0.02 4.52
C ILE A 24 10.54 -0.10 3.81
N LYS A 25 10.77 -1.19 3.07
CA LYS A 25 11.97 -1.37 2.24
C LYS A 25 11.67 -1.11 0.77
N THR A 26 12.58 -0.48 0.04
CA THR A 26 12.44 -0.35 -1.41
C THR A 26 12.94 -1.60 -2.12
N GLY A 27 12.23 -2.02 -3.16
CA GLY A 27 12.63 -3.11 -4.04
C GLY A 27 11.69 -4.30 -3.99
N VAL A 28 11.69 -5.07 -5.08
CA VAL A 28 10.83 -6.25 -5.23
C VAL A 28 11.35 -7.37 -4.35
N ASP A 29 10.52 -7.84 -3.43
CA ASP A 29 10.73 -9.01 -2.60
C ASP A 29 9.50 -9.92 -2.72
N ARG A 30 9.74 -11.18 -3.08
CA ARG A 30 8.68 -12.18 -3.29
C ARG A 30 8.17 -12.77 -1.97
N ASP A 31 8.88 -12.53 -0.87
CA ASP A 31 8.52 -12.97 0.46
C ASP A 31 7.93 -11.83 1.32
N ALA A 32 7.57 -10.69 0.70
CA ALA A 32 6.93 -9.58 1.37
C ALA A 32 5.49 -9.94 1.79
N ASP A 33 5.07 -9.47 2.97
CA ASP A 33 3.68 -9.61 3.40
C ASP A 33 2.79 -8.59 2.69
N ILE A 34 3.31 -7.37 2.50
CA ILE A 34 2.63 -6.23 1.90
C ILE A 34 3.52 -5.60 0.83
N GLY A 35 2.95 -5.33 -0.34
CA GLY A 35 3.63 -4.61 -1.42
C GLY A 35 2.92 -3.30 -1.74
N LEU A 36 3.61 -2.16 -1.57
CA LEU A 36 3.16 -0.87 -2.07
C LEU A 36 3.44 -0.78 -3.57
N LEU A 37 2.42 -0.43 -4.35
CA LEU A 37 2.52 -0.34 -5.80
C LEU A 37 1.87 0.96 -6.28
N GLY A 38 2.66 1.86 -6.83
CA GLY A 38 2.15 3.12 -7.37
C GLY A 38 1.72 3.01 -8.82
N ILE A 39 0.59 3.64 -9.16
CA ILE A 39 0.08 3.70 -10.53
C ILE A 39 -0.09 5.17 -10.93
N PRO A 40 0.98 5.84 -11.42
CA PRO A 40 0.95 7.25 -11.81
C PRO A 40 0.21 7.42 -13.14
N TYR A 41 -1.10 7.28 -13.13
CA TYR A 41 -1.97 7.33 -14.30
C TYR A 41 -3.21 8.18 -14.01
N ASP A 42 -3.56 9.12 -14.88
CA ASP A 42 -4.78 9.94 -14.72
C ASP A 42 -5.58 10.11 -16.02
N ASN A 43 -5.47 9.16 -16.94
CA ASN A 43 -6.10 9.28 -18.25
C ASN A 43 -7.63 9.30 -18.14
N GLY A 44 -8.23 8.49 -17.26
CA GLY A 44 -9.68 8.53 -17.01
C GLY A 44 -10.19 9.89 -16.50
N VAL A 45 -9.36 10.64 -15.78
CA VAL A 45 -9.67 12.02 -15.38
C VAL A 45 -9.65 12.95 -16.60
N LYS A 46 -8.68 12.81 -17.50
CA LYS A 46 -8.63 13.59 -18.75
C LYS A 46 -9.85 13.31 -19.64
N PHE A 47 -10.19 12.03 -19.83
CA PHE A 47 -11.36 11.61 -20.61
C PHE A 47 -12.68 12.13 -20.04
N SER A 48 -12.82 12.20 -18.72
CA SER A 48 -14.00 12.77 -18.05
C SER A 48 -14.00 14.29 -17.95
N LYS A 49 -13.04 14.99 -18.58
CA LYS A 49 -12.85 16.46 -18.50
C LYS A 49 -12.64 16.96 -17.06
N GLY A 50 -12.12 16.10 -16.19
CA GLY A 50 -11.73 16.47 -14.84
C GLY A 50 -10.40 17.23 -14.80
N ARG A 51 -10.00 17.65 -13.60
CA ARG A 51 -8.71 18.33 -13.38
C ARG A 51 -7.58 17.30 -13.27
N PRO A 52 -6.58 17.30 -14.17
CA PRO A 52 -5.45 16.37 -14.11
C PRO A 52 -4.61 16.59 -12.84
N GLY A 53 -3.88 15.55 -12.43
CA GLY A 53 -3.03 15.59 -11.24
C GLY A 53 -3.02 14.32 -10.40
N ALA A 54 -4.00 13.42 -10.57
CA ALA A 54 -4.06 12.16 -9.82
C ALA A 54 -2.82 11.26 -10.04
N ARG A 55 -2.13 11.42 -11.18
CA ARG A 55 -0.86 10.74 -11.47
C ARG A 55 0.26 11.04 -10.46
N ASN A 56 0.18 12.16 -9.75
CA ASN A 56 1.18 12.56 -8.74
C ASN A 56 0.92 11.93 -7.37
N ALA A 57 -0.27 11.34 -7.18
CA ALA A 57 -0.69 10.78 -5.90
C ALA A 57 0.27 9.70 -5.35
N PRO A 58 0.85 8.77 -6.15
CA PRO A 58 1.77 7.77 -5.61
C PRO A 58 2.95 8.38 -4.86
N ASP A 59 3.55 9.43 -5.42
CA ASP A 59 4.74 10.04 -4.84
C ASP A 59 4.38 10.91 -3.63
N THR A 60 3.30 11.70 -3.72
CA THR A 60 2.80 12.48 -2.58
C THR A 60 2.39 11.57 -1.41
N ILE A 61 1.74 10.44 -1.68
CA ILE A 61 1.35 9.50 -0.61
C ILE A 61 2.61 8.92 0.06
N ARG A 62 3.64 8.56 -0.69
CA ARG A 62 4.92 8.08 -0.12
C ARG A 62 5.61 9.13 0.74
N GLU A 63 5.64 10.37 0.28
CA GLU A 63 6.20 11.49 1.05
C GLU A 63 5.49 11.67 2.39
N GLN A 64 4.16 11.55 2.42
CA GLN A 64 3.40 11.60 3.67
C GLN A 64 3.60 10.34 4.51
N LEU A 65 3.63 9.16 3.89
CA LEU A 65 3.83 7.88 4.57
C LEU A 65 5.15 7.86 5.37
N ASN A 66 6.20 8.44 4.80
CA ASN A 66 7.52 8.57 5.44
C ASN A 66 7.53 9.53 6.64
N GLN A 67 6.51 10.36 6.80
CA GLN A 67 6.40 11.29 7.94
C GLN A 67 5.60 10.69 9.11
N TYR A 68 4.97 9.53 8.93
CA TYR A 68 4.25 8.87 10.01
C TYR A 68 5.20 8.38 11.10
N GLY A 69 4.69 8.42 12.33
CA GLY A 69 5.42 8.05 13.54
C GLY A 69 5.54 6.54 13.73
N THR A 70 5.22 6.10 14.93
CA THR A 70 5.43 4.72 15.38
C THR A 70 4.58 3.70 14.62
N THR A 71 5.12 2.49 14.48
CA THR A 71 4.41 1.29 13.98
C THR A 71 3.43 0.72 15.00
N PHE A 72 3.51 1.17 16.26
CA PHE A 72 2.63 0.71 17.32
C PHE A 72 1.39 1.60 17.43
N ASN A 73 0.23 0.98 17.31
CA ASN A 73 -1.05 1.61 17.61
C ASN A 73 -1.46 1.29 19.04
N ILE A 74 -1.54 2.33 19.88
CA ILE A 74 -1.95 2.26 21.29
C ILE A 74 -3.41 1.87 21.50
N ASP A 75 -4.31 2.36 20.64
CA ASP A 75 -5.76 2.12 20.77
C ASP A 75 -6.10 0.64 20.54
N TYR A 76 -5.39 0.00 19.61
CA TYR A 76 -5.56 -1.42 19.28
C TYR A 76 -4.50 -2.32 19.91
N ASN A 77 -3.58 -1.77 20.69
CA ASN A 77 -2.44 -2.49 21.27
C ASN A 77 -1.75 -3.43 20.25
N THR A 78 -1.49 -2.91 19.04
CA THR A 78 -1.02 -3.68 17.88
C THR A 78 0.22 -3.03 17.28
N ASP A 79 1.25 -3.83 17.00
CA ASP A 79 2.48 -3.38 16.33
C ASP A 79 2.60 -4.03 14.95
N ILE A 80 2.80 -3.19 13.92
CA ILE A 80 3.05 -3.66 12.55
C ILE A 80 4.54 -3.82 12.22
N SER A 81 5.44 -3.59 13.18
CA SER A 81 6.90 -3.61 12.95
C SER A 81 7.49 -4.96 12.51
N ASN A 82 6.71 -6.04 12.65
CA ASN A 82 7.09 -7.39 12.23
C ASN A 82 6.66 -7.73 10.79
N LEU A 83 5.86 -6.87 10.13
CA LEU A 83 5.46 -7.08 8.74
C LEU A 83 6.62 -6.75 7.80
N LYS A 84 6.82 -7.58 6.78
CA LYS A 84 7.72 -7.32 5.66
C LYS A 84 7.00 -6.44 4.63
N ILE A 85 7.12 -5.13 4.80
CA ILE A 85 6.51 -4.14 3.91
C ILE A 85 7.53 -3.71 2.87
N HIS A 86 7.20 -3.86 1.60
CA HIS A 86 8.08 -3.44 0.51
C HIS A 86 7.38 -2.48 -0.44
N ASP A 87 8.09 -1.42 -0.84
CA ASP A 87 7.69 -0.53 -1.92
C ASP A 87 8.27 -1.04 -3.24
N PHE A 88 7.39 -1.51 -4.12
CA PHE A 88 7.74 -2.03 -5.43
C PHE A 88 7.89 -0.93 -6.49
N GLY A 89 7.70 0.33 -6.09
CA GLY A 89 7.83 1.49 -6.95
C GLY A 89 6.58 1.74 -7.80
N ASN A 90 6.78 2.40 -8.93
CA ASN A 90 5.70 2.80 -9.84
C ASN A 90 5.66 1.87 -11.06
N ILE A 91 4.44 1.51 -11.48
CA ILE A 91 4.25 0.89 -12.79
C ILE A 91 4.54 1.93 -13.87
N VAL A 92 5.26 1.53 -14.91
CA VAL A 92 5.45 2.35 -16.11
C VAL A 92 4.13 2.42 -16.88
N THR A 93 3.54 3.60 -16.93
CA THR A 93 2.27 3.89 -17.62
C THR A 93 2.54 4.46 -19.02
N GLN A 94 1.57 4.29 -19.92
CA GLN A 94 1.54 4.85 -21.27
C GLN A 94 0.19 5.52 -21.49
N GLU A 95 0.20 6.82 -21.79
CA GLU A 95 -1.02 7.61 -21.95
C GLU A 95 -1.69 7.40 -23.31
N ASP A 96 -0.89 7.17 -24.33
CA ASP A 96 -1.27 6.88 -25.71
C ASP A 96 -1.74 5.43 -25.89
N ASP A 97 -1.30 4.52 -25.02
CA ASP A 97 -1.78 3.14 -24.97
C ASP A 97 -2.34 2.74 -23.59
N PRO A 98 -3.62 3.07 -23.31
CA PRO A 98 -4.31 2.63 -22.10
C PRO A 98 -4.35 1.11 -21.94
N LYS A 99 -4.42 0.35 -23.05
CA LYS A 99 -4.52 -1.11 -23.00
C LYS A 99 -3.22 -1.71 -22.48
N GLU A 100 -2.08 -1.21 -22.94
CA GLU A 100 -0.78 -1.63 -22.43
C GLU A 100 -0.58 -1.26 -20.96
N THR A 101 -1.03 -0.07 -20.54
CA THR A 101 -1.04 0.32 -19.12
C THR A 101 -1.86 -0.66 -18.29
N TYR A 102 -3.08 -0.98 -18.72
CA TYR A 102 -3.97 -1.91 -18.01
C TYR A 102 -3.37 -3.31 -17.96
N ARG A 103 -2.79 -3.79 -19.07
CA ARG A 103 -2.10 -5.09 -19.12
C ARG A 103 -0.95 -5.17 -18.12
N ARG A 104 -0.16 -4.10 -17.97
CA ARG A 104 0.93 -4.04 -16.99
C ARG A 104 0.41 -4.07 -15.55
N ILE A 105 -0.62 -3.27 -15.25
CA ILE A 105 -1.27 -3.25 -13.93
C ILE A 105 -1.76 -4.66 -13.56
N THR A 106 -2.54 -5.28 -14.44
CA THR A 106 -3.07 -6.64 -14.23
C THR A 106 -1.97 -7.67 -14.03
N LYS A 107 -0.90 -7.63 -14.85
CA LYS A 107 0.22 -8.57 -14.74
C LYS A 107 0.96 -8.44 -13.40
N VAL A 108 1.28 -7.23 -12.98
CA VAL A 108 2.04 -7.00 -11.73
C VAL A 108 1.21 -7.46 -10.53
N LEU A 109 -0.06 -7.06 -10.45
CA LEU A 109 -0.92 -7.44 -9.34
C LEU A 109 -1.22 -8.94 -9.28
N SER A 110 -1.37 -9.58 -10.44
CA SER A 110 -1.51 -11.04 -10.50
C SER A 110 -0.27 -11.76 -9.94
N GLU A 111 0.94 -11.31 -10.29
CA GLU A 111 2.17 -11.89 -9.72
C GLU A 111 2.31 -11.61 -8.22
N MET A 112 1.93 -10.43 -7.72
CA MET A 112 1.94 -10.14 -6.28
C MET A 112 1.04 -11.11 -5.51
N VAL A 113 -0.21 -11.27 -5.93
CA VAL A 113 -1.17 -12.14 -5.24
C VAL A 113 -0.78 -13.62 -5.36
N LYS A 114 -0.20 -14.03 -6.49
CA LYS A 114 0.38 -15.38 -6.66
C LYS A 114 1.49 -15.68 -5.63
N HIS A 115 2.23 -14.67 -5.19
CA HIS A 115 3.22 -14.74 -4.12
C HIS A 115 2.61 -14.52 -2.72
N LYS A 116 1.28 -14.49 -2.58
CA LYS A 116 0.56 -14.21 -1.33
C LYS A 116 0.84 -12.83 -0.72
N ILE A 117 1.35 -11.91 -1.54
CA ILE A 117 1.62 -10.53 -1.14
C ILE A 117 0.31 -9.76 -1.21
N VAL A 118 -0.03 -9.05 -0.13
CA VAL A 118 -1.20 -8.16 -0.13
C VAL A 118 -0.82 -6.84 -0.83
N PRO A 119 -1.41 -6.51 -2.00
CA PRO A 119 -1.09 -5.27 -2.70
C PRO A 119 -1.80 -4.07 -2.05
N ILE A 120 -1.05 -3.02 -1.77
CA ILE A 120 -1.58 -1.68 -1.48
C ILE A 120 -1.30 -0.81 -2.71
N VAL A 121 -2.35 -0.56 -3.50
CA VAL A 121 -2.25 0.25 -4.70
C VAL A 121 -2.34 1.73 -4.34
N LEU A 122 -1.27 2.47 -4.63
CA LEU A 122 -1.23 3.91 -4.51
C LEU A 122 -1.71 4.49 -5.84
N GLY A 123 -2.78 5.26 -5.76
CA GLY A 123 -3.67 5.48 -6.87
C GLY A 123 -3.10 6.23 -8.05
N GLY A 124 -4.02 6.36 -8.98
CA GLY A 124 -4.11 7.30 -10.07
C GLY A 124 -5.62 7.56 -10.25
N SER A 125 -6.11 7.77 -11.46
CA SER A 125 -7.54 7.89 -11.74
C SER A 125 -8.33 6.61 -11.44
N HIS A 126 -9.65 6.73 -11.21
CA HIS A 126 -10.50 5.62 -10.77
C HIS A 126 -10.56 4.43 -11.75
N ASP A 127 -10.25 4.65 -13.03
CA ASP A 127 -10.27 3.62 -14.08
C ASP A 127 -9.20 2.55 -13.88
N ILE A 128 -8.14 2.81 -13.12
CA ILE A 128 -7.13 1.80 -12.76
C ILE A 128 -7.72 0.69 -11.86
N THR A 129 -8.89 0.92 -11.26
CA THR A 129 -9.59 -0.08 -10.45
C THR A 129 -9.90 -1.32 -11.28
N TYR A 130 -10.28 -1.14 -12.54
CA TYR A 130 -10.61 -2.27 -13.44
C TYR A 130 -9.42 -3.23 -13.61
N PRO A 131 -8.26 -2.82 -14.16
CA PRO A 131 -7.14 -3.74 -14.32
C PRO A 131 -6.55 -4.22 -12.98
N ALA A 132 -6.71 -3.44 -11.91
CA ALA A 132 -6.24 -3.84 -10.58
C ALA A 132 -7.03 -5.01 -10.01
N VAL A 133 -8.36 -4.89 -10.00
CA VAL A 133 -9.26 -5.96 -9.56
C VAL A 133 -9.13 -7.18 -10.47
N THR A 134 -9.03 -7.00 -11.79
CA THR A 134 -8.79 -8.12 -12.72
C THR A 134 -7.51 -8.88 -12.37
N GLY A 135 -6.40 -8.17 -12.09
CA GLY A 135 -5.14 -8.80 -11.71
C GLY A 135 -5.23 -9.63 -10.43
N VAL A 136 -5.92 -9.11 -9.42
CA VAL A 136 -6.18 -9.84 -8.16
C VAL A 136 -7.08 -11.06 -8.41
N LEU A 137 -8.16 -10.90 -9.17
CA LEU A 137 -9.13 -11.96 -9.44
C LEU A 137 -8.54 -13.14 -10.20
N HIS A 138 -7.59 -12.92 -11.13
CA HIS A 138 -6.92 -14.00 -11.87
C HIS A 138 -6.32 -15.09 -10.97
N HIS A 139 -5.95 -14.77 -9.72
CA HIS A 139 -5.45 -15.76 -8.77
C HIS A 139 -6.56 -16.58 -8.11
N TYR A 140 -7.71 -15.96 -7.81
CA TYR A 140 -8.80 -16.60 -7.05
C TYR A 140 -9.82 -17.29 -7.95
N THR A 141 -10.03 -16.75 -9.15
CA THR A 141 -10.94 -17.28 -10.16
C THR A 141 -10.25 -17.14 -11.51
N PRO A 142 -9.66 -18.21 -12.06
CA PRO A 142 -9.19 -18.18 -13.44
C PRO A 142 -10.41 -17.98 -14.34
N LEU A 143 -10.55 -16.76 -14.88
CA LEU A 143 -11.56 -16.37 -15.86
C LEU A 143 -11.20 -16.93 -17.25
#